data_AF-A0A5Q3L2E6-F1
#
_entry.id   AF-A0A5Q3L2E6-F1
#
_cell.length_a   1.000
_cell.length_b   1.000
_cell.length_c   1.000
_cell.angle_alpha   90.00
_cell.angle_beta   90.00
_cell.angle_gamma   90.00
#
_symmetry.space_group_name_H-M   'P 1'
#
loop_
_entity.id
_entity.type
_entity.pdbx_description
1 polymer ?
#
loop_
_entity_poly.entity_id
_entity_poly.type
_entity_poly.pdbx_seq_one_letter_code
_entity_poly.pdbx_strand_id
1 'polypeptide(L)'
;MSQFKLYSHMANAINNGHDLHSMVAAQVTGKAVSEVSKEDRQRAKAINFGKPGGMGDKALQRYAKESYGVDLDEAETRELSETWTKLFPETEEFLKRYECYNTGYKVALFLNLADSPRTDTRIDQPSGTSGIGTALSFKDLSILGWMCLKTLAVSEPVSAEGYRYSQHDINFFWSAVQRCVDHFPTDLQPFIRDRTATPRLSNWIRKEVDKFPVFTLTGRLRASANYTARHNTIFQGLAADGAKLALWKLLRHGFKVVNFIHDEFLIEVPESSNLKQQAEKIKQLMIEGMREVILDLPIEVEYAAMRRWYKDAEAVYDEQGRLVPWEPSEVINLK
;
A
#
# COMPACT_ATOMS: atom_id res chain seq x y z
N MET A 1 -4.33 -7.60 -11.65
CA MET A 1 -4.26 -8.97 -12.19
C MET A 1 -5.46 -9.23 -13.09
N SER A 2 -6.67 -9.12 -12.56
CA SER A 2 -7.92 -9.27 -13.33
C SER A 2 -8.04 -8.28 -14.51
N GLN A 3 -7.72 -7.00 -14.26
CA GLN A 3 -7.68 -5.94 -15.28
C GLN A 3 -6.66 -6.19 -16.41
N PHE A 4 -5.68 -7.08 -16.19
CA PHE A 4 -4.73 -7.51 -17.21
C PHE A 4 -5.15 -8.82 -17.89
N LYS A 5 -6.42 -9.25 -17.69
CA LYS A 5 -6.98 -10.53 -18.14
C LYS A 5 -6.21 -11.74 -17.63
N LEU A 6 -5.55 -11.61 -16.48
CA LEU A 6 -4.96 -12.72 -15.76
C LEU A 6 -5.95 -13.20 -14.70
N TYR A 7 -5.96 -14.51 -14.45
CA TYR A 7 -6.79 -15.07 -13.39
C TYR A 7 -6.43 -14.46 -12.04
N SER A 8 -7.45 -14.10 -11.26
CA SER A 8 -7.33 -13.57 -9.91
C SER A 8 -8.39 -14.21 -9.04
N HIS A 9 -7.96 -14.85 -7.96
CA HIS A 9 -8.83 -15.40 -6.93
C HIS A 9 -9.70 -14.31 -6.31
N MET A 10 -9.11 -13.13 -6.05
CA MET A 10 -9.84 -11.99 -5.51
C MET A 10 -10.95 -11.52 -6.46
N ALA A 11 -10.63 -11.32 -7.74
CA ALA A 11 -11.63 -10.90 -8.72
C ALA A 11 -12.71 -11.95 -8.93
N ASN A 12 -12.35 -13.24 -8.95
CA ASN A 12 -13.32 -14.31 -9.01
C ASN A 12 -14.26 -14.30 -7.80
N ALA A 13 -13.75 -14.10 -6.58
CA ALA A 13 -14.58 -13.98 -5.39
C ALA A 13 -15.55 -12.80 -5.47
N ILE A 14 -15.07 -11.62 -5.88
CA ILE A 14 -15.91 -10.43 -6.08
C ILE A 14 -16.98 -10.69 -7.14
N ASN A 15 -16.61 -11.27 -8.30
CA ASN A 15 -17.53 -11.54 -9.40
C ASN A 15 -18.61 -12.58 -9.04
N ASN A 16 -18.35 -13.45 -8.06
CA ASN A 16 -19.33 -14.38 -7.50
C ASN A 16 -20.14 -13.78 -6.33
N GLY A 17 -20.03 -12.48 -6.08
CA GLY A 17 -20.80 -11.78 -5.04
C GLY A 17 -20.32 -12.06 -3.61
N HIS A 18 -19.10 -12.57 -3.43
CA HIS A 18 -18.56 -12.81 -2.09
C HIS A 18 -18.07 -11.51 -1.45
N ASP A 19 -18.47 -11.26 -0.19
CA ASP A 19 -17.84 -10.22 0.65
C ASP A 19 -16.44 -10.69 1.07
N LEU A 20 -15.39 -10.07 0.51
CA LEU A 20 -14.00 -10.46 0.76
C LEU A 20 -13.63 -10.38 2.24
N HIS A 21 -14.23 -9.47 2.99
CA HIS A 21 -13.95 -9.33 4.43
C HIS A 21 -14.49 -10.53 5.19
N SER A 22 -15.74 -10.92 4.97
CA SER A 22 -16.33 -12.10 5.59
C SER A 22 -15.65 -13.38 5.13
N MET A 23 -15.24 -13.48 3.85
CA MET A 23 -14.51 -14.64 3.34
C MET A 23 -13.15 -14.83 4.02
N VAL A 24 -12.37 -13.76 4.18
CA VAL A 24 -11.07 -13.81 4.89
C VAL A 24 -11.30 -14.11 6.38
N ALA A 25 -12.27 -13.45 7.00
CA ALA A 25 -12.62 -13.71 8.40
C ALA A 25 -13.04 -15.16 8.66
N ALA A 26 -13.86 -15.75 7.78
CA ALA A 26 -14.28 -17.16 7.85
C ALA A 26 -13.07 -18.10 7.80
N GLN A 27 -12.12 -17.83 6.90
CA GLN A 27 -10.91 -18.65 6.78
C GLN A 27 -9.98 -18.56 7.98
N VAL A 28 -9.80 -17.36 8.54
CA VAL A 28 -8.93 -17.17 9.72
C VAL A 28 -9.58 -17.77 10.97
N THR A 29 -10.89 -17.65 11.12
CA THR A 29 -11.61 -18.12 12.32
C THR A 29 -12.05 -19.58 12.24
N GLY A 30 -12.01 -20.19 11.05
CA GLY A 30 -12.56 -21.53 10.78
C GLY A 30 -14.11 -21.60 10.82
N LYS A 31 -14.81 -20.47 10.95
CA LYS A 31 -16.27 -20.40 11.00
C LYS A 31 -16.89 -20.51 9.60
N ALA A 32 -18.16 -20.90 9.51
CA ALA A 32 -18.91 -20.72 8.27
C ALA A 32 -19.11 -19.22 7.98
N VAL A 33 -19.18 -18.81 6.70
CA VAL A 33 -19.35 -17.39 6.32
C VAL A 33 -20.61 -16.77 6.95
N SER A 34 -21.68 -17.54 7.12
CA SER A 34 -22.92 -17.11 7.78
C SER A 34 -22.78 -16.88 9.30
N GLU A 35 -21.73 -17.40 9.92
CA GLU A 35 -21.45 -17.30 11.36
C GLU A 35 -20.37 -16.24 11.67
N VAL A 36 -19.84 -15.57 10.64
CA VAL A 36 -18.86 -14.49 10.80
C VAL A 36 -19.54 -13.30 11.46
N SER A 37 -19.01 -12.88 12.60
CA SER A 37 -19.53 -11.71 13.32
C SER A 37 -19.09 -10.40 12.65
N LYS A 38 -19.75 -9.28 13.01
CA LYS A 38 -19.32 -7.94 12.60
C LYS A 38 -17.90 -7.61 13.05
N GLU A 39 -17.49 -8.11 14.23
CA GLU A 39 -16.14 -7.93 14.76
C GLU A 39 -15.12 -8.70 13.90
N ASP A 40 -15.39 -9.98 13.60
CA ASP A 40 -14.54 -10.81 12.74
C ASP A 40 -14.33 -10.14 11.37
N ARG A 41 -15.43 -9.63 10.78
CA ARG A 41 -15.39 -8.88 9.52
C ARG A 41 -14.56 -7.60 9.62
N GLN A 42 -14.70 -6.84 10.71
CA GLN A 42 -13.94 -5.60 10.94
C GLN A 42 -12.43 -5.88 11.08
N ARG A 43 -12.05 -6.97 11.76
CA ARG A 43 -10.65 -7.43 11.86
C ARG A 43 -10.06 -7.72 10.47
N ALA A 44 -10.81 -8.41 9.60
CA ALA A 44 -10.38 -8.72 8.24
C ALA A 44 -10.25 -7.48 7.32
N LYS A 45 -10.90 -6.35 7.62
CA LYS A 45 -10.71 -5.10 6.85
C LYS A 45 -9.27 -4.60 6.89
N ALA A 46 -8.63 -4.65 8.06
CA ALA A 46 -7.27 -4.14 8.22
C ALA A 46 -6.31 -4.82 7.24
N ILE A 47 -6.36 -6.14 7.12
CA ILE A 47 -5.49 -6.86 6.19
C ILE A 47 -5.90 -6.67 4.73
N ASN A 48 -7.21 -6.68 4.42
CA ASN A 48 -7.69 -6.51 3.04
C ASN A 48 -7.28 -5.15 2.45
N PHE A 49 -7.20 -4.10 3.27
CA PHE A 49 -6.74 -2.78 2.81
C PHE A 49 -5.23 -2.57 2.96
N GLY A 50 -4.58 -3.23 3.91
CA GLY A 50 -3.14 -3.07 4.16
C GLY A 50 -2.26 -3.88 3.20
N LYS A 51 -2.57 -5.17 3.02
CA LYS A 51 -1.67 -6.13 2.35
C LYS A 51 -1.52 -5.92 0.85
N PRO A 52 -2.55 -5.53 0.06
CA PRO A 52 -2.37 -5.18 -1.35
C PRO A 52 -1.32 -4.07 -1.58
N GLY A 53 -1.16 -3.17 -0.60
CA GLY A 53 -0.13 -2.13 -0.61
C GLY A 53 1.26 -2.60 -0.23
N GLY A 54 1.47 -3.90 0.01
CA GLY A 54 2.76 -4.43 0.46
C GLY A 54 3.10 -4.05 1.90
N MET A 55 2.09 -3.85 2.75
CA MET A 55 2.30 -3.55 4.17
C MET A 55 2.86 -4.78 4.91
N GLY A 56 3.98 -4.59 5.62
CA GLY A 56 4.55 -5.62 6.50
C GLY A 56 3.81 -5.72 7.85
N ASP A 57 3.99 -6.82 8.56
CA ASP A 57 3.20 -7.18 9.75
C ASP A 57 3.20 -6.09 10.85
N LYS A 58 4.38 -5.54 11.19
CA LYS A 58 4.47 -4.45 12.19
C LYS A 58 3.72 -3.18 11.77
N ALA A 59 3.67 -2.90 10.47
CA ALA A 59 2.90 -1.78 9.96
C ALA A 59 1.41 -2.10 9.93
N LEU A 60 1.04 -3.36 9.65
CA LEU A 60 -0.33 -3.86 9.69
C LEU A 60 -0.94 -3.79 11.09
N GLN A 61 -0.21 -4.19 12.14
CA GLN A 61 -0.66 -4.06 13.53
C GLN A 61 -1.02 -2.61 13.87
N ARG A 62 -0.12 -1.68 13.56
CA ARG A 62 -0.35 -0.25 13.79
C ARG A 62 -1.55 0.26 13.00
N TYR A 63 -1.65 -0.09 11.72
CA TYR A 63 -2.76 0.30 10.85
C TYR A 63 -4.10 -0.24 11.33
N ALA A 64 -4.15 -1.51 11.77
CA ALA A 64 -5.33 -2.15 12.33
C ALA A 64 -5.84 -1.39 13.57
N LYS A 65 -4.92 -1.02 14.46
CA LYS A 65 -5.24 -0.27 15.67
C LYS A 65 -5.71 1.14 15.38
N GLU A 66 -4.97 1.88 14.55
CA GLU A 66 -5.26 3.30 14.25
C GLU A 66 -6.52 3.48 13.41
N SER A 67 -6.77 2.61 12.42
CA SER A 67 -7.85 2.81 11.44
C SER A 67 -9.12 2.02 11.77
N TYR A 68 -9.00 0.90 12.50
CA TYR A 68 -10.12 0.00 12.78
C TYR A 68 -10.33 -0.27 14.28
N GLY A 69 -9.47 0.24 15.16
CA GLY A 69 -9.55 -0.03 16.60
C GLY A 69 -9.24 -1.47 16.98
N VAL A 70 -8.58 -2.23 16.10
CA VAL A 70 -8.27 -3.65 16.31
C VAL A 70 -6.85 -3.80 16.81
N ASP A 71 -6.69 -4.39 18.00
CA ASP A 71 -5.38 -4.81 18.51
C ASP A 71 -5.07 -6.22 18.00
N LEU A 72 -3.94 -6.40 17.33
CA LEU A 72 -3.47 -7.67 16.79
C LEU A 72 -2.08 -7.95 17.35
N ASP A 73 -1.90 -9.11 17.99
CA ASP A 73 -0.58 -9.54 18.42
C ASP A 73 0.27 -10.07 17.24
N GLU A 74 1.54 -10.42 17.50
CA GLU A 74 2.45 -10.87 16.45
C GLU A 74 2.05 -12.23 15.84
N ALA A 75 1.45 -13.12 16.63
CA ALA A 75 1.02 -14.44 16.16
C ALA A 75 -0.25 -14.31 15.31
N GLU A 76 -1.25 -13.57 15.80
CA GLU A 76 -2.48 -13.26 15.08
C GLU A 76 -2.19 -12.56 13.75
N THR A 77 -1.28 -11.56 13.76
CA THR A 77 -0.91 -10.85 12.54
C THR A 77 -0.25 -11.77 11.52
N ARG A 78 0.60 -12.69 11.98
CA ARG A 78 1.28 -13.65 11.11
C ARG A 78 0.28 -14.62 10.48
N GLU A 79 -0.59 -15.22 11.30
CA GLU A 79 -1.63 -16.13 10.82
C GLU A 79 -2.57 -15.44 9.81
N LEU A 80 -2.98 -14.21 10.10
CA LEU A 80 -3.79 -13.38 9.21
C LEU A 80 -3.06 -13.12 7.89
N SER A 81 -1.78 -12.72 7.94
CA SER A 81 -0.91 -12.51 6.78
C SER A 81 -0.76 -13.76 5.92
N GLU A 82 -0.48 -14.92 6.53
CA GLU A 82 -0.32 -16.19 5.83
C GLU A 82 -1.61 -16.64 5.17
N THR A 83 -2.74 -16.53 5.88
CA THR A 83 -4.06 -16.92 5.38
C THR A 83 -4.47 -16.07 4.19
N TRP A 84 -4.32 -14.75 4.30
CA TRP A 84 -4.63 -13.83 3.21
C TRP A 84 -3.78 -14.10 1.96
N THR A 85 -2.50 -14.41 2.15
CA THR A 85 -1.58 -14.72 1.05
C THR A 85 -1.95 -16.03 0.36
N LYS A 86 -2.36 -17.05 1.11
CA LYS A 86 -2.88 -18.31 0.56
C LYS A 86 -4.18 -18.11 -0.23
N LEU A 87 -5.04 -17.19 0.20
CA LEU A 87 -6.30 -16.87 -0.48
C LEU A 87 -6.09 -16.09 -1.78
N PHE A 88 -5.07 -15.23 -1.82
CA PHE A 88 -4.80 -14.35 -2.95
C PHE A 88 -3.34 -14.48 -3.43
N PRO A 89 -2.91 -15.67 -3.88
CA PRO A 89 -1.52 -15.92 -4.28
C PRO A 89 -1.04 -15.02 -5.42
N GLU A 90 -1.96 -14.52 -6.25
CA GLU A 90 -1.65 -13.56 -7.32
C GLU A 90 -1.02 -12.25 -6.81
N THR A 91 -1.23 -11.92 -5.54
CA THR A 91 -0.73 -10.70 -4.93
C THR A 91 0.76 -10.80 -4.61
N GLU A 92 1.28 -11.98 -4.29
CA GLU A 92 2.72 -12.17 -4.12
C GLU A 92 3.46 -11.87 -5.42
N GLU A 93 2.98 -12.41 -6.54
CA GLU A 93 3.59 -12.16 -7.85
C GLU A 93 3.55 -10.67 -8.18
N PHE A 94 2.44 -9.99 -7.90
CA PHE A 94 2.34 -8.54 -8.06
C PHE A 94 3.35 -7.76 -7.20
N LEU A 95 3.52 -8.15 -5.93
CA LEU A 95 4.46 -7.51 -5.00
C LEU A 95 5.94 -7.85 -5.33
N LYS A 96 6.19 -9.01 -5.96
CA LYS A 96 7.51 -9.48 -6.43
C LYS A 96 7.89 -8.95 -7.81
N ARG A 97 6.94 -8.67 -8.71
CA ARG A 97 7.18 -8.19 -10.09
C ARG A 97 8.00 -6.88 -10.16
N TYR A 98 8.16 -6.25 -9.02
CA TYR A 98 8.96 -5.06 -8.79
C TYR A 98 10.31 -5.35 -8.10
N GLU A 99 10.84 -6.58 -8.15
CA GLU A 99 12.15 -6.97 -7.57
C GLU A 99 13.38 -6.23 -8.15
N CYS A 100 13.22 -5.41 -9.21
CA CYS A 100 14.21 -4.40 -9.60
C CYS A 100 14.50 -3.36 -8.49
N TYR A 101 13.83 -3.47 -7.34
CA TYR A 101 13.99 -2.61 -6.18
C TYR A 101 14.79 -3.21 -5.01
N ASN A 102 15.76 -4.11 -5.25
CA ASN A 102 16.66 -4.57 -4.19
C ASN A 102 17.31 -3.37 -3.48
N THR A 103 16.95 -3.17 -2.20
CA THR A 103 17.38 -2.01 -1.42
C THR A 103 18.90 -1.98 -1.29
N GLY A 104 19.53 -3.12 -1.03
CA GLY A 104 20.99 -3.23 -0.95
C GLY A 104 21.65 -2.79 -2.26
N TYR A 105 21.16 -3.27 -3.40
CA TYR A 105 21.72 -2.91 -4.70
C TYR A 105 21.69 -1.38 -4.93
N LYS A 106 20.57 -0.75 -4.60
CA LYS A 106 20.43 0.71 -4.75
C LYS A 106 21.27 1.50 -3.77
N VAL A 107 21.44 1.03 -2.54
CA VAL A 107 22.39 1.64 -1.60
C VAL A 107 23.79 1.59 -2.18
N ALA A 108 24.17 0.45 -2.78
CA ALA A 108 25.47 0.31 -3.40
C ALA A 108 25.66 1.29 -4.58
N LEU A 109 24.65 1.50 -5.41
CA LEU A 109 24.70 2.54 -6.45
C LEU A 109 24.74 3.96 -5.88
N PHE A 110 23.86 4.27 -4.93
CA PHE A 110 23.74 5.59 -4.31
C PHE A 110 25.03 6.05 -3.63
N LEU A 111 25.73 5.14 -2.95
CA LEU A 111 26.99 5.42 -2.26
C LEU A 111 28.23 5.15 -3.12
N ASN A 112 28.03 4.77 -4.39
CA ASN A 112 29.04 4.28 -5.30
C ASN A 112 30.02 3.27 -4.66
N LEU A 113 29.48 2.17 -4.16
CA LEU A 113 30.26 1.09 -3.54
C LEU A 113 30.97 0.20 -4.58
N ALA A 114 30.64 0.33 -5.86
CA ALA A 114 31.21 -0.46 -6.95
C ALA A 114 32.60 0.02 -7.37
N ASP A 115 32.81 1.34 -7.42
CA ASP A 115 34.03 1.95 -7.97
C ASP A 115 35.11 2.23 -6.90
N SER A 116 34.82 1.95 -5.63
CA SER A 116 35.75 2.21 -4.55
C SER A 116 36.78 1.07 -4.48
N PRO A 117 38.10 1.35 -4.51
CA PRO A 117 39.12 0.31 -4.56
C PRO A 117 39.02 -0.57 -3.32
N ARG A 118 38.47 -1.78 -3.50
CA ARG A 118 38.66 -2.88 -2.55
C ARG A 118 40.08 -3.36 -2.76
N THR A 119 41.00 -2.88 -1.92
CA THR A 119 42.27 -3.59 -1.74
C THR A 119 41.91 -4.94 -1.12
N ASP A 120 41.87 -5.94 -1.98
CA ASP A 120 41.71 -7.35 -1.68
C ASP A 120 42.18 -7.72 -0.27
N THR A 121 41.26 -8.19 0.56
CA THR A 121 41.45 -9.45 1.29
C THR A 121 40.09 -10.03 1.66
N ARG A 122 39.60 -10.94 0.80
CA ARG A 122 38.91 -12.16 1.25
C ARG A 122 37.55 -11.97 1.96
N ILE A 123 36.43 -11.93 1.24
CA ILE A 123 35.65 -13.16 0.97
C ILE A 123 36.56 -14.39 0.86
N ASP A 124 36.94 -14.95 2.01
CA ASP A 124 37.88 -16.07 2.14
C ASP A 124 37.17 -17.41 1.85
N GLN A 125 36.88 -17.66 0.56
CA GLN A 125 36.79 -18.95 -0.20
C GLN A 125 35.99 -20.17 0.38
N PRO A 126 35.51 -21.17 -0.41
CA PRO A 126 35.48 -21.33 -1.87
C PRO A 126 34.09 -21.70 -2.44
N SER A 127 33.76 -21.22 -3.64
CA SER A 127 33.20 -22.08 -4.70
C SER A 127 33.22 -21.35 -6.04
N GLY A 128 34.01 -21.89 -6.96
CA GLY A 128 33.89 -21.61 -8.39
C GLY A 128 34.74 -20.44 -8.91
N THR A 129 35.93 -20.79 -9.39
CA THR A 129 36.66 -20.15 -10.49
C THR A 129 35.93 -19.06 -11.30
N SER A 130 36.44 -17.83 -11.33
CA SER A 130 36.87 -17.13 -12.57
C SER A 130 37.32 -15.68 -12.33
N GLY A 131 38.49 -15.34 -12.90
CA GLY A 131 38.67 -14.09 -13.63
C GLY A 131 39.17 -12.85 -12.87
N ILE A 132 40.43 -12.50 -13.13
CA ILE A 132 40.94 -11.13 -13.08
C ILE A 132 40.01 -10.23 -13.93
N GLY A 133 39.39 -9.21 -13.32
CA GLY A 133 38.69 -8.14 -14.03
C GLY A 133 37.16 -8.22 -14.15
N THR A 134 36.44 -8.82 -13.20
CA THR A 134 34.96 -8.92 -13.26
C THR A 134 34.27 -7.82 -12.46
N ALA A 135 33.43 -7.03 -13.13
CA ALA A 135 32.51 -6.09 -12.48
C ALA A 135 31.64 -6.82 -11.45
N LEU A 136 31.40 -6.19 -10.29
CA LEU A 136 30.57 -6.78 -9.22
C LEU A 136 29.18 -7.14 -9.76
N SER A 137 28.70 -8.34 -9.44
CA SER A 137 27.35 -8.77 -9.85
C SER A 137 26.26 -8.00 -9.08
N PHE A 138 25.02 -8.08 -9.56
CA PHE A 138 23.85 -7.55 -8.83
C PHE A 138 23.76 -8.11 -7.40
N LYS A 139 24.09 -9.39 -7.21
CA LYS A 139 24.08 -10.05 -5.91
C LYS A 139 25.16 -9.48 -4.99
N ASP A 140 26.37 -9.27 -5.51
CA ASP A 140 27.48 -8.73 -4.73
C ASP A 140 27.19 -7.30 -4.27
N LEU A 141 26.74 -6.44 -5.19
CA LEU A 141 26.33 -5.07 -4.87
C LEU A 141 25.17 -5.04 -3.87
N SER A 142 24.21 -5.96 -3.99
CA SER A 142 23.13 -6.12 -3.02
C SER A 142 23.67 -6.39 -1.61
N ILE A 143 24.60 -7.34 -1.48
CA ILE A 143 25.23 -7.68 -0.20
C ILE A 143 25.96 -6.46 0.37
N LEU A 144 26.72 -5.74 -0.44
CA LEU A 144 27.46 -4.55 0.00
C LEU A 144 26.56 -3.47 0.57
N GLY A 145 25.45 -3.16 -0.11
CA GLY A 145 24.51 -2.17 0.41
C GLY A 145 23.88 -2.60 1.73
N TRP A 146 23.54 -3.88 1.89
CA TRP A 146 23.02 -4.39 3.17
C TRP A 146 24.06 -4.34 4.30
N MET A 147 25.32 -4.69 4.01
CA MET A 147 26.43 -4.57 4.95
C MET A 147 26.64 -3.11 5.36
N CYS A 148 26.59 -2.17 4.41
CA CYS A 148 26.67 -0.74 4.69
C CYS A 148 25.53 -0.28 5.61
N LEU A 149 24.29 -0.65 5.31
CA LEU A 149 23.14 -0.29 6.13
C LEU A 149 23.22 -0.83 7.56
N LYS A 150 23.78 -2.01 7.76
CA LYS A 150 24.04 -2.58 9.10
C LYS A 150 25.12 -1.80 9.83
N THR A 151 26.23 -1.51 9.16
CA THR A 151 27.36 -0.72 9.71
C THR A 151 26.90 0.65 10.21
N LEU A 152 25.97 1.28 9.48
CA LEU A 152 25.41 2.57 9.90
C LEU A 152 24.37 2.46 11.01
N ALA A 153 23.77 1.30 11.23
CA ALA A 153 22.70 1.10 12.20
C ALA A 153 23.21 0.73 13.60
N VAL A 154 24.29 -0.06 13.68
CA VAL A 154 24.83 -0.61 14.92
C VAL A 154 26.36 -0.49 14.94
N SER A 155 26.94 -0.27 16.12
CA SER A 155 28.38 -0.07 16.31
C SER A 155 29.20 -1.34 16.06
N GLU A 156 28.64 -2.52 16.35
CA GLU A 156 29.27 -3.82 16.12
C GLU A 156 28.45 -4.67 15.16
N PRO A 157 28.51 -4.40 13.84
CA PRO A 157 27.69 -5.11 12.86
C PRO A 157 28.13 -6.57 12.68
N VAL A 158 27.14 -7.46 12.61
CA VAL A 158 27.31 -8.89 12.35
C VAL A 158 26.52 -9.36 11.12
N SER A 159 27.03 -10.39 10.44
CA SER A 159 26.34 -11.08 9.36
C SER A 159 25.11 -11.84 9.88
N ALA A 160 24.30 -12.40 8.97
CA ALA A 160 23.16 -13.22 9.38
C ALA A 160 23.62 -14.51 10.10
N GLU A 161 24.80 -14.99 9.74
CA GLU A 161 25.49 -16.16 10.27
C GLU A 161 26.33 -15.83 11.53
N GLY A 162 26.30 -14.58 12.01
CA GLY A 162 26.99 -14.16 13.23
C GLY A 162 28.44 -13.71 13.05
N TYR A 163 28.95 -13.61 11.83
CA TYR A 163 30.32 -13.12 11.59
C TYR A 163 30.43 -11.61 11.82
N ARG A 164 31.35 -11.19 12.69
CA ARG A 164 31.66 -9.76 12.90
C ARG A 164 32.33 -9.19 11.66
N TYR A 165 31.93 -7.98 11.27
CA TYR A 165 32.56 -7.31 10.12
C TYR A 165 33.97 -6.87 10.47
N SER A 166 34.88 -6.96 9.50
CA SER A 166 36.26 -6.51 9.70
C SER A 166 36.31 -5.00 9.88
N GLN A 167 37.31 -4.49 10.60
CA GLN A 167 37.52 -3.04 10.70
C GLN A 167 37.78 -2.41 9.33
N HIS A 168 38.35 -3.18 8.40
CA HIS A 168 38.53 -2.76 7.01
C HIS A 168 37.18 -2.51 6.32
N ASP A 169 36.23 -3.45 6.42
CA ASP A 169 34.88 -3.30 5.85
C ASP A 169 34.13 -2.12 6.49
N ILE A 170 34.20 -2.00 7.81
CA ILE A 170 33.59 -0.90 8.55
C ILE A 170 34.15 0.44 8.06
N ASN A 171 35.48 0.56 7.95
CA ASN A 171 36.14 1.76 7.45
C ASN A 171 35.77 2.06 5.99
N PHE A 172 35.63 1.04 5.15
CA PHE A 172 35.20 1.18 3.76
C PHE A 172 33.81 1.81 3.67
N PHE A 173 32.82 1.28 4.40
CA PHE A 173 31.45 1.81 4.37
C PHE A 173 31.35 3.23 4.93
N TRP A 174 32.03 3.51 6.05
CA TRP A 174 32.06 4.87 6.59
C TRP A 174 32.71 5.86 5.63
N SER A 175 33.81 5.47 4.98
CA SER A 175 34.47 6.33 3.99
C SER A 175 33.55 6.60 2.79
N ALA A 176 32.78 5.61 2.34
CA ALA A 176 31.80 5.80 1.28
C ALA A 176 30.70 6.80 1.66
N VAL A 177 30.14 6.68 2.86
CA VAL A 177 29.08 7.59 3.34
C VAL A 177 29.63 9.00 3.59
N GLN A 178 30.86 9.13 4.07
CA GLN A 178 31.53 10.42 4.28
C GLN A 178 31.72 11.19 2.96
N ARG A 179 31.98 10.52 1.82
CA ARG A 179 32.10 11.18 0.50
C ARG A 179 30.82 11.90 0.07
N CYS A 180 29.66 11.46 0.56
CA CYS A 180 28.37 12.04 0.22
C CYS A 180 27.69 12.72 1.42
N VAL A 181 28.43 13.09 2.47
CA VAL A 181 27.89 13.67 3.71
C VAL A 181 26.96 14.86 3.48
N ASP A 182 27.25 15.69 2.47
CA ASP A 182 26.45 16.89 2.15
C ASP A 182 25.06 16.57 1.58
N HIS A 183 24.81 15.34 1.14
CA HIS A 183 23.48 14.89 0.73
C HIS A 183 22.58 14.55 1.92
N PHE A 184 23.14 14.39 3.12
CA PHE A 184 22.39 14.04 4.32
C PHE A 184 21.87 15.30 5.03
N PRO A 185 20.72 15.21 5.72
CA PRO A 185 20.22 16.25 6.61
C PRO A 185 21.29 16.73 7.59
N THR A 186 21.32 18.04 7.87
CA THR A 186 22.34 18.68 8.71
C THR A 186 22.42 18.08 10.11
N ASP A 187 21.32 17.56 10.66
CA ASP A 187 21.28 16.90 11.97
C ASP A 187 21.89 15.49 11.96
N LEU A 188 22.05 14.86 10.79
CA LEU A 188 22.68 13.55 10.63
C LEU A 188 24.17 13.61 10.27
N GLN A 189 24.64 14.74 9.74
CA GLN A 189 26.04 14.91 9.32
C GLN A 189 27.07 14.70 10.45
N PRO A 190 26.85 15.15 11.70
CA PRO A 190 27.80 14.90 12.79
C PRO A 190 28.05 13.40 13.02
N PHE A 191 26.98 12.58 13.02
CA PHE A 191 27.10 11.13 13.16
C PHE A 191 27.94 10.48 12.04
N ILE A 192 27.90 11.05 10.83
CA ILE A 192 28.70 10.57 9.69
C ILE A 192 30.17 10.97 9.84
N ARG A 193 30.43 12.21 10.27
CA ARG A 193 31.79 12.71 10.51
C ARG A 193 32.46 11.93 11.64
N ASP A 194 31.74 11.69 12.71
CA ASP A 194 32.21 10.99 13.91
C ASP A 194 32.09 9.46 13.79
N ARG A 195 31.60 8.94 12.65
CA ARG A 195 31.37 7.51 12.40
C ARG A 195 30.55 6.82 13.50
N THR A 196 29.58 7.55 14.04
CA THR A 196 28.69 7.07 15.08
C THR A 196 27.48 6.39 14.46
N ALA A 197 27.40 5.07 14.64
CA ALA A 197 26.29 4.28 14.14
C ALA A 197 24.97 4.66 14.85
N THR A 198 23.91 4.82 14.08
CA THR A 198 22.55 5.04 14.58
C THR A 198 21.52 4.51 13.59
N PRO A 199 20.45 3.84 14.06
CA PRO A 199 19.37 3.38 13.18
C PRO A 199 18.80 4.49 12.29
N ARG A 200 18.88 5.76 12.72
CA ARG A 200 18.44 6.92 11.93
C ARG A 200 19.18 7.06 10.60
N LEU A 201 20.50 6.86 10.56
CA LEU A 201 21.30 6.95 9.32
C LEU A 201 20.89 5.88 8.32
N SER A 202 20.87 4.63 8.77
CA SER A 202 20.44 3.48 7.97
C SER A 202 19.01 3.63 7.45
N ASN A 203 18.08 4.09 8.31
CA ASN A 203 16.70 4.34 7.92
C ASN A 203 16.58 5.48 6.90
N TRP A 204 17.38 6.54 7.02
CA TRP A 204 17.35 7.66 6.09
C TRP A 204 17.80 7.23 4.68
N ILE A 205 18.94 6.55 4.56
CA ILE A 205 19.42 6.07 3.26
C ILE A 205 18.37 5.15 2.62
N ARG A 206 17.82 4.20 3.38
CA ARG A 206 16.75 3.32 2.90
C ARG A 206 15.57 4.09 2.33
N LYS A 207 15.14 5.16 3.03
CA LYS A 207 14.04 6.01 2.58
C LYS A 207 14.39 6.79 1.31
N GLU A 208 15.63 7.27 1.18
CA GLU A 208 16.02 7.99 -0.04
C GLU A 208 16.13 7.07 -1.25
N VAL A 209 16.80 5.93 -1.10
CA VAL A 209 16.98 4.99 -2.21
C VAL A 209 15.71 4.18 -2.53
N ASP A 210 14.61 4.33 -1.80
CA ASP A 210 13.33 3.67 -2.12
C ASP A 210 12.32 4.59 -2.82
N LYS A 211 12.68 5.84 -3.09
CA LYS A 211 11.82 6.78 -3.82
C LYS A 211 11.92 6.57 -5.32
N PHE A 212 10.83 6.07 -5.93
CA PHE A 212 10.74 5.87 -7.38
C PHE A 212 9.44 6.43 -7.94
N PRO A 213 9.43 6.84 -9.22
CA PRO A 213 8.18 7.14 -9.89
C PRO A 213 7.33 5.88 -10.05
N VAL A 214 6.01 6.06 -10.05
CA VAL A 214 5.05 5.04 -10.49
C VAL A 214 4.02 5.73 -11.38
N PHE A 215 3.57 5.02 -12.42
CA PHE A 215 2.49 5.46 -13.27
C PHE A 215 1.22 4.67 -12.92
N THR A 216 0.09 5.35 -12.86
CA THR A 216 -1.22 4.68 -12.88
C THR A 216 -1.43 4.00 -14.23
N LEU A 217 -2.38 3.07 -14.32
CA LEU A 217 -2.71 2.40 -15.59
C LEU A 217 -3.23 3.38 -16.65
N THR A 218 -3.74 4.53 -16.22
CA THR A 218 -4.20 5.65 -17.03
C THR A 218 -3.09 6.66 -17.39
N GLY A 219 -1.85 6.41 -16.95
CA GLY A 219 -0.68 7.21 -17.32
C GLY A 219 -0.33 8.39 -16.41
N ARG A 220 -0.99 8.56 -15.25
CA ARG A 220 -0.63 9.62 -14.30
C ARG A 220 0.63 9.27 -13.52
N LEU A 221 1.57 10.21 -13.46
CA LEU A 221 2.81 10.06 -12.71
C LEU A 221 2.62 10.44 -11.23
N ARG A 222 3.00 9.53 -10.33
CA ARG A 222 3.34 9.86 -8.94
C ARG A 222 4.85 9.78 -8.78
N ALA A 223 5.50 10.92 -8.66
CA ALA A 223 6.94 11.00 -8.42
C ALA A 223 7.28 10.61 -6.97
N SER A 224 8.53 10.15 -6.76
CA SER A 224 9.12 9.97 -5.43
C SER A 224 8.26 9.12 -4.46
N ALA A 225 7.70 8.01 -4.95
CA ALA A 225 6.89 7.11 -4.15
C ALA A 225 7.75 5.96 -3.57
N ASN A 226 7.59 5.71 -2.27
CA ASN A 226 8.18 4.54 -1.61
C ASN A 226 7.49 3.24 -2.03
N TYR A 227 8.04 2.08 -1.64
CA TYR A 227 7.52 0.75 -1.96
C TYR A 227 6.00 0.65 -1.78
N THR A 228 5.48 0.95 -0.59
CA THR A 228 4.05 0.83 -0.30
C THR A 228 3.21 1.80 -1.11
N ALA A 229 3.67 3.06 -1.25
CA ALA A 229 2.99 4.07 -2.05
C ALA A 229 2.92 3.67 -3.53
N ARG A 230 3.95 3.01 -4.07
CA ARG A 230 3.97 2.56 -5.47
C ARG A 230 2.93 1.49 -5.74
N HIS A 231 2.88 0.46 -4.91
CA HIS A 231 1.89 -0.61 -5.05
C HIS A 231 0.47 -0.07 -4.86
N ASN A 232 0.24 0.76 -3.83
CA ASN A 232 -1.06 1.39 -3.61
C ASN A 232 -1.50 2.30 -4.76
N THR A 233 -0.58 3.00 -5.41
CA THR A 233 -0.91 3.93 -6.52
C THR A 233 -1.53 3.20 -7.70
N ILE A 234 -1.16 1.94 -7.94
CA ILE A 234 -1.72 1.15 -9.04
C ILE A 234 -3.21 0.87 -8.80
N PHE A 235 -3.60 0.55 -7.56
CA PHE A 235 -5.01 0.29 -7.21
C PHE A 235 -5.82 1.57 -7.02
N GLN A 236 -5.36 2.45 -6.13
CA GLN A 236 -6.07 3.69 -5.78
C GLN A 236 -6.11 4.69 -6.93
N GLY A 237 -5.08 4.67 -7.79
CA GLY A 237 -5.02 5.53 -8.97
C GLY A 237 -6.21 5.29 -9.89
N LEU A 238 -6.51 4.03 -10.19
CA LEU A 238 -7.61 3.68 -11.08
C LEU A 238 -8.98 4.04 -10.50
N ALA A 239 -9.19 3.77 -9.21
CA ALA A 239 -10.41 4.18 -8.51
C ALA A 239 -10.61 5.70 -8.57
N ALA A 240 -9.53 6.46 -8.33
CA ALA A 240 -9.58 7.93 -8.44
C ALA A 240 -9.83 8.43 -9.88
N ASP A 241 -9.37 7.70 -10.90
CA ASP A 241 -9.65 8.05 -12.30
C ASP A 241 -11.09 7.79 -12.68
N GLY A 242 -11.63 6.62 -12.30
CA GLY A 242 -13.04 6.30 -12.50
C GLY A 242 -13.95 7.27 -11.78
N ALA A 243 -13.61 7.65 -10.54
CA ALA A 243 -14.36 8.65 -9.78
C ALA A 243 -14.34 10.03 -10.46
N LYS A 244 -13.21 10.45 -11.05
CA LYS A 244 -13.15 11.69 -11.82
C LYS A 244 -13.97 11.65 -13.11
N LEU A 245 -14.01 10.50 -13.80
CA LEU A 245 -14.87 10.30 -14.97
C LEU A 245 -16.35 10.34 -14.58
N ALA A 246 -16.72 9.71 -13.46
CA ALA A 246 -18.05 9.81 -12.87
C ALA A 246 -18.41 11.27 -12.55
N LEU A 247 -17.52 11.99 -11.86
CA LEU A 247 -17.69 13.42 -11.57
C LEU A 247 -17.92 14.23 -12.85
N TRP A 248 -17.11 14.00 -13.89
CA TRP A 248 -17.27 14.68 -15.17
C TRP A 248 -18.64 14.40 -15.80
N LYS A 249 -19.10 13.14 -15.80
CA LYS A 249 -20.43 12.76 -16.32
C LYS A 249 -21.57 13.42 -15.55
N LEU A 250 -21.48 13.44 -14.21
CA LEU A 250 -22.46 14.10 -13.34
C LEU A 250 -22.57 15.60 -13.66
N LEU A 251 -21.43 16.30 -13.74
CA LEU A 251 -21.37 17.73 -14.07
C LEU A 251 -21.90 18.01 -15.48
N ARG A 252 -21.55 17.18 -16.48
CA ARG A 252 -22.03 17.32 -17.85
C ARG A 252 -23.52 17.06 -18.00
N HIS A 253 -24.10 16.23 -17.13
CA HIS A 253 -25.54 16.02 -17.08
C HIS A 253 -26.29 17.19 -16.44
N GLY A 254 -25.59 18.04 -15.67
CA GLY A 254 -26.17 19.21 -15.00
C GLY A 254 -26.46 19.01 -13.52
N PHE A 255 -25.99 17.91 -12.90
CA PHE A 255 -26.09 17.74 -11.46
C PHE A 255 -25.18 18.73 -10.72
N LYS A 256 -25.70 19.28 -9.61
CA LYS A 256 -24.92 20.12 -8.70
C LYS A 256 -24.17 19.24 -7.70
N VAL A 257 -22.95 18.87 -8.04
CA VAL A 257 -22.04 18.18 -7.13
C VAL A 257 -21.47 19.19 -6.14
N VAL A 258 -21.78 19.02 -4.85
CA VAL A 258 -21.35 19.90 -3.77
C VAL A 258 -19.99 19.48 -3.22
N ASN A 259 -19.77 18.18 -3.07
CA ASN A 259 -18.52 17.65 -2.52
C ASN A 259 -18.19 16.27 -3.09
N PHE A 260 -16.90 15.92 -3.03
CA PHE A 260 -16.37 14.61 -3.37
C PHE A 260 -15.41 14.17 -2.26
N ILE A 261 -15.80 13.12 -1.52
CA ILE A 261 -15.12 12.67 -0.31
C ILE A 261 -14.72 11.21 -0.52
N HIS A 262 -13.45 10.98 -0.89
CA HIS A 262 -12.90 9.66 -1.20
C HIS A 262 -13.64 8.91 -2.31
N ASP A 263 -14.65 8.13 -1.96
CA ASP A 263 -15.51 7.30 -2.81
C ASP A 263 -16.98 7.76 -2.83
N GLU A 264 -17.31 8.84 -2.12
CA GLU A 264 -18.66 9.38 -1.96
C GLU A 264 -18.82 10.74 -2.68
N PHE A 265 -19.97 10.95 -3.34
CA PHE A 265 -20.38 12.25 -3.87
C PHE A 265 -21.56 12.81 -3.09
N LEU A 266 -21.48 14.09 -2.73
CA LEU A 266 -22.63 14.86 -2.24
C LEU A 266 -23.22 15.67 -3.37
N ILE A 267 -24.49 15.42 -3.68
CA ILE A 267 -25.19 16.00 -4.83
C ILE A 267 -26.49 16.62 -4.36
N GLU A 268 -26.71 17.88 -4.69
CA GLU A 268 -27.95 18.59 -4.42
C GLU A 268 -28.97 18.34 -5.53
N VAL A 269 -30.19 17.98 -5.12
CA VAL A 269 -31.36 17.83 -6.01
C VAL A 269 -32.57 18.52 -5.38
N PRO A 270 -33.52 19.05 -6.17
CA PRO A 270 -34.76 19.61 -5.61
C PRO A 270 -35.55 18.54 -4.86
N GLU A 271 -35.92 18.82 -3.61
CA GLU A 271 -36.71 17.88 -2.78
C GLU A 271 -38.08 17.57 -3.40
N SER A 272 -38.65 18.50 -4.15
CA SER A 272 -39.90 18.33 -4.88
C SER A 272 -39.79 17.43 -6.12
N SER A 273 -38.58 17.02 -6.51
CA SER A 273 -38.37 16.14 -7.65
C SER A 273 -38.57 14.67 -7.28
N ASN A 274 -38.64 13.78 -8.28
CA ASN A 274 -38.63 12.35 -8.02
C ASN A 274 -37.23 11.90 -7.56
N LEU A 275 -37.01 11.89 -6.25
CA LEU A 275 -35.71 11.58 -5.65
C LEU A 275 -35.17 10.22 -6.09
N LYS A 276 -36.03 9.21 -6.21
CA LYS A 276 -35.63 7.87 -6.66
C LYS A 276 -35.10 7.90 -8.10
N GLN A 277 -35.80 8.61 -8.99
CA GLN A 277 -35.35 8.76 -10.38
C GLN A 277 -34.02 9.53 -10.45
N GLN A 278 -33.84 10.57 -9.64
CA GLN A 278 -32.58 11.31 -9.57
C GLN A 278 -31.43 10.42 -9.07
N ALA A 279 -31.65 9.68 -7.99
CA ALA A 279 -30.67 8.79 -7.39
C ALA A 279 -30.24 7.67 -8.36
N GLU A 280 -31.20 7.04 -9.05
CA GLU A 280 -30.89 6.02 -10.07
C GLU A 280 -30.12 6.62 -11.25
N LYS A 281 -30.43 7.86 -11.66
CA LYS A 281 -29.67 8.52 -12.73
C LYS A 281 -28.23 8.84 -12.30
N ILE A 282 -28.04 9.32 -11.07
CA ILE A 282 -26.72 9.57 -10.47
C ILE A 282 -25.92 8.27 -10.41
N LYS A 283 -26.52 7.20 -9.86
CA LYS A 283 -25.95 5.85 -9.80
C LYS A 283 -25.51 5.36 -11.17
N GLN A 284 -26.37 5.50 -12.18
CA GLN A 284 -26.05 5.14 -13.55
C GLN A 284 -24.79 5.87 -14.04
N LEU A 285 -24.73 7.21 -13.90
CA LEU A 285 -23.60 8.01 -14.36
C LEU A 285 -22.30 7.70 -13.60
N MET A 286 -22.39 7.40 -12.31
CA MET A 286 -21.24 6.97 -11.51
C MET A 286 -20.70 5.63 -11.99
N ILE A 287 -21.58 4.64 -12.20
CA ILE A 287 -21.21 3.33 -12.74
C ILE A 287 -20.59 3.48 -14.13
N GLU A 288 -21.20 4.29 -15.02
CA GLU A 288 -20.67 4.56 -16.36
C GLU A 288 -19.26 5.15 -16.30
N GLY A 289 -18.98 6.09 -15.39
CA GLY A 289 -17.67 6.69 -15.22
C GLY A 289 -16.62 5.69 -14.72
N MET A 290 -16.97 4.88 -13.71
CA MET A 290 -16.09 3.83 -13.19
C MET A 290 -15.83 2.73 -14.22
N ARG A 291 -16.82 2.37 -15.04
CA ARG A 291 -16.74 1.33 -16.09
C ARG A 291 -15.73 1.65 -17.18
N GLU A 292 -15.39 2.92 -17.40
CA GLU A 292 -14.36 3.30 -18.38
C GLU A 292 -12.96 2.81 -17.99
N VAL A 293 -12.72 2.55 -16.70
CA VAL A 293 -11.41 2.12 -16.20
C VAL A 293 -11.46 0.78 -15.46
N ILE A 294 -12.62 0.39 -14.91
CA ILE A 294 -12.85 -0.93 -14.28
C ILE A 294 -13.71 -1.77 -15.22
N LEU A 295 -13.08 -2.77 -15.84
CA LEU A 295 -13.69 -3.52 -16.94
C LEU A 295 -14.45 -4.77 -16.47
N ASP A 296 -13.88 -5.48 -15.50
CA ASP A 296 -14.16 -6.90 -15.22
C ASP A 296 -14.64 -7.20 -13.80
N LEU A 297 -14.92 -6.14 -13.03
CA LEU A 297 -15.48 -6.23 -11.68
C LEU A 297 -16.86 -5.55 -11.63
N PRO A 298 -17.79 -6.04 -10.80
CA PRO A 298 -19.01 -5.32 -10.49
C PRO A 298 -18.67 -3.97 -9.85
N ILE A 299 -19.45 -2.95 -10.21
CA ILE A 299 -19.40 -1.63 -9.59
C ILE A 299 -20.77 -1.42 -8.97
N GLU A 300 -20.77 -1.18 -7.67
CA GLU A 300 -21.96 -0.88 -6.90
C GLU A 300 -21.92 0.56 -6.44
N VAL A 301 -23.10 1.18 -6.40
CA VAL A 301 -23.31 2.52 -5.86
C VAL A 301 -24.55 2.44 -4.99
N GLU A 302 -24.34 2.72 -3.72
CA GLU A 302 -25.39 2.95 -2.74
C GLU A 302 -25.70 4.45 -2.71
N TYR A 303 -26.92 4.78 -2.30
CA TYR A 303 -27.37 6.17 -2.20
C TYR A 303 -28.32 6.34 -1.03
N ALA A 304 -28.36 7.54 -0.47
CA ALA A 304 -29.37 7.96 0.49
C ALA A 304 -29.76 9.42 0.19
N ALA A 305 -31.04 9.74 0.31
CA ALA A 305 -31.52 11.11 0.27
C ALA A 305 -31.51 11.66 1.70
N MET A 306 -31.11 12.92 1.89
CA MET A 306 -31.02 13.53 3.22
C MET A 306 -31.10 15.05 3.12
N ARG A 307 -31.68 15.72 4.12
CA ARG A 307 -31.72 17.20 4.18
C ARG A 307 -30.43 17.80 4.72
N ARG A 308 -29.67 17.02 5.47
CA ARG A 308 -28.34 17.32 6.02
C ARG A 308 -27.46 16.10 5.86
N TRP A 309 -26.16 16.31 5.68
CA TRP A 309 -25.24 15.18 5.50
C TRP A 309 -25.05 14.40 6.81
N TYR A 310 -25.33 13.10 6.77
CA TYR A 310 -25.08 12.15 7.85
C TYR A 310 -24.35 10.94 7.29
N LYS A 311 -23.34 10.49 8.01
CA LYS A 311 -22.48 9.37 7.58
C LYS A 311 -23.21 8.02 7.58
N ASP A 312 -24.16 7.85 8.50
CA ASP A 312 -24.89 6.59 8.70
C ASP A 312 -26.25 6.58 7.99
N ALA A 313 -26.47 7.50 7.04
CA ALA A 313 -27.72 7.59 6.31
C ALA A 313 -27.88 6.43 5.32
N GLU A 314 -29.08 5.85 5.27
CA GLU A 314 -29.44 4.75 4.38
C GLU A 314 -30.64 5.15 3.49
N ALA A 315 -30.86 4.43 2.40
CA ALA A 315 -32.03 4.65 1.55
C ALA A 315 -33.33 4.31 2.30
N VAL A 316 -34.22 5.28 2.47
CA VAL A 316 -35.55 5.09 3.08
C VAL A 316 -36.62 5.27 2.03
N TYR A 317 -37.62 4.40 2.07
CA TYR A 317 -38.74 4.43 1.14
C TYR A 317 -40.06 4.55 1.90
N ASP A 318 -41.00 5.32 1.33
CA ASP A 318 -42.37 5.35 1.84
C ASP A 318 -43.17 4.09 1.44
N GLU A 319 -44.42 4.00 1.92
CA GLU A 319 -45.33 2.89 1.60
C GLU A 319 -45.60 2.72 0.10
N GLN A 320 -45.39 3.78 -0.70
CA GLN A 320 -45.55 3.76 -2.16
C GLN A 320 -44.22 3.46 -2.89
N GLY A 321 -43.16 3.14 -2.15
CA GLY A 321 -41.84 2.79 -2.71
C GLY A 321 -41.06 3.97 -3.29
N ARG A 322 -41.42 5.20 -2.93
CA ARG A 322 -40.71 6.43 -3.30
C ARG A 322 -39.57 6.66 -2.32
N LEU A 323 -38.39 7.02 -2.83
CA LEU A 323 -37.26 7.41 -2.00
C LEU A 323 -37.62 8.72 -1.28
N VAL A 324 -37.47 8.73 0.04
CA VAL A 324 -37.70 9.90 0.90
C VAL A 324 -36.43 10.27 1.64
N PRO A 325 -36.26 11.55 2.06
CA PRO A 325 -35.11 11.93 2.87
C PRO A 325 -35.05 11.12 4.17
N TRP A 326 -33.91 10.49 4.42
CA TRP A 326 -33.56 9.90 5.70
C TRP A 326 -33.44 11.00 6.75
N GLU A 327 -34.00 10.74 7.92
CA GLU A 327 -33.89 11.60 9.10
C GLU A 327 -33.31 10.78 10.24
N PRO A 328 -32.42 11.37 11.07
CA PRO A 328 -31.93 10.68 12.25
C PRO A 328 -33.10 10.42 13.20
N SER A 329 -33.17 9.23 13.76
CA SER A 329 -33.98 8.99 14.96
C SER A 329 -33.51 9.99 16.03
N GLU A 330 -34.45 10.62 16.77
CA GLU A 330 -34.31 11.83 17.61
C GLU A 330 -33.20 11.85 18.70
N VAL A 331 -32.21 10.96 18.67
CA VAL A 331 -31.06 10.92 19.57
C VAL A 331 -29.80 11.40 18.84
N ILE A 332 -29.70 12.72 18.60
CA ILE A 332 -28.38 13.34 18.40
C ILE A 332 -28.02 14.08 19.68
N ASN A 333 -27.36 13.36 20.59
CA ASN A 333 -26.43 14.00 21.52
C ASN A 333 -25.28 14.55 20.67
N LEU A 334 -25.29 15.86 20.43
CA LEU A 334 -24.11 16.57 19.94
C LEU A 334 -22.96 16.31 20.92
N LYS A 335 -21.92 15.59 20.47
CA LYS A 335 -20.63 15.48 21.17
C LYS A 335 -19.62 16.41 20.53
#